data_AF-A0A1Z4QH98-F1
#
_entry.id   AF-A0A1Z4QH98-F1
#
_cell.length_a   1.000
_cell.length_b   1.000
_cell.length_c   1.000
_cell.angle_alpha   90.00
_cell.angle_beta   90.00
_cell.angle_gamma   90.00
#
_symmetry.space_group_name_H-M   'P 1'
#
loop_
_entity.id
_entity.type
_entity.pdbx_description
1 polymer ?
#
loop_
_entity_poly.entity_id
_entity_poly.type
_entity_poly.pdbx_seq_one_letter_code
_entity_poly.pdbx_strand_id
1 'polypeptide(L)'
;MIAAISLPSIIGIIRKPEEYMEGKQNIGVMNRAQQAYQLENNSFANSLGKLMVGISPKTKNHKTSISLGEKAVFHHALAKKDKLKSYFGAVFLVPDKSFQNQLNTEAIICEVDFPLTKKPKHQNGVIACGANTINISH
;
A
#
# COMPACT_ATOMS: atom_id res chain seq x y z
N MET A 1 -38.31 -19.24 28.58
CA MET A 1 -38.08 -19.53 27.16
C MET A 1 -36.60 -19.34 26.87
N ILE A 2 -35.88 -20.42 26.62
CA ILE A 2 -34.47 -20.36 26.20
C ILE A 2 -34.50 -19.98 24.71
N ALA A 3 -34.14 -18.74 24.41
CA ALA A 3 -33.95 -18.32 23.02
C ALA A 3 -32.67 -19.00 22.52
N ALA A 4 -32.83 -20.08 21.77
CA ALA A 4 -31.76 -20.62 20.94
C ALA A 4 -31.51 -19.59 19.83
N ILE A 5 -30.50 -18.74 20.02
CA ILE A 5 -29.97 -17.92 18.93
C ILE A 5 -29.24 -18.91 18.02
N SER A 6 -29.91 -19.36 16.96
CA SER A 6 -29.28 -20.11 15.90
C SER A 6 -28.20 -19.21 15.28
N LEU A 7 -26.94 -19.53 15.57
CA LEU A 7 -25.83 -18.96 14.80
C LEU A 7 -26.12 -19.29 13.33
N PRO A 8 -26.16 -18.30 12.42
CA PRO A 8 -26.34 -18.58 11.01
C PRO A 8 -25.14 -19.43 10.56
N SER A 9 -25.43 -20.69 10.25
CA SER A 9 -24.50 -21.64 9.66
C SER A 9 -24.27 -21.25 8.20
N ILE A 10 -23.28 -20.37 7.97
CA ILE A 10 -22.85 -19.98 6.63
C ILE A 10 -21.66 -20.86 6.23
N ILE A 11 -21.95 -22.11 5.86
CA ILE A 11 -21.00 -22.97 5.17
C ILE A 11 -20.95 -22.49 3.72
N GLY A 12 -20.04 -21.57 3.45
CA GLY A 12 -19.77 -21.05 2.12
C GLY A 12 -18.59 -20.10 2.16
N ILE A 13 -17.37 -20.64 2.22
CA ILE A 13 -16.05 -19.95 2.17
C ILE A 13 -16.14 -18.42 2.33
N ILE A 14 -16.56 -17.93 3.51
CA ILE A 14 -16.51 -16.51 3.83
C ILE A 14 -15.06 -16.24 4.25
N ARG A 15 -14.30 -15.62 3.35
CA ARG A 15 -12.98 -15.11 3.74
C ARG A 15 -13.18 -13.96 4.71
N LYS A 16 -12.36 -13.92 5.76
CA LYS A 16 -12.42 -12.86 6.77
C LYS A 16 -12.16 -11.50 6.08
N PRO A 17 -12.90 -10.43 6.41
CA PRO A 17 -12.66 -9.09 5.85
C PRO A 17 -11.19 -8.65 5.96
N GLU A 18 -10.51 -9.07 7.02
CA GLU A 18 -9.07 -8.89 7.23
C GLU A 18 -8.22 -9.43 6.07
N GLU A 19 -8.53 -10.59 5.51
CA GLU A 19 -7.76 -11.19 4.40
C GLU A 19 -7.86 -10.36 3.11
N TYR A 20 -8.99 -9.67 2.91
CA TYR A 20 -9.18 -8.78 1.75
C TYR A 20 -8.48 -7.44 1.94
N MET A 21 -8.40 -6.94 3.17
CA MET A 21 -7.88 -5.61 3.50
C MET A 21 -6.41 -5.60 3.89
N GLU A 22 -5.82 -6.76 4.22
CA GLU A 22 -4.43 -6.93 4.64
C GLU A 22 -3.44 -6.18 3.73
N GLY A 23 -3.56 -6.37 2.42
CA GLY A 23 -2.69 -5.73 1.44
C GLY A 23 -2.80 -4.20 1.46
N LYS A 24 -4.03 -3.65 1.52
CA LYS A 24 -4.25 -2.20 1.62
C LYS A 24 -3.66 -1.63 2.91
N GLN A 25 -3.90 -2.30 4.04
CA GLN A 25 -3.41 -1.86 5.34
C GLN A 25 -1.88 -1.86 5.39
N ASN A 26 -1.24 -2.92 4.90
CA ASN A 26 0.22 -3.02 4.81
C ASN A 26 0.80 -1.87 3.98
N ILE A 27 0.22 -1.58 2.82
CA ILE A 27 0.67 -0.46 1.98
C ILE A 27 0.49 0.89 2.68
N GLY A 28 -0.64 1.12 3.35
CA GLY A 28 -0.87 2.35 4.10
C GLY A 28 0.14 2.55 5.24
N VAL A 29 0.48 1.49 5.98
CA VAL A 29 1.52 1.53 7.02
C VAL A 29 2.89 1.81 6.41
N MET A 30 3.24 1.14 5.31
CA MET A 30 4.53 1.36 4.63
C MET A 30 4.66 2.79 4.09
N ASN A 31 3.62 3.37 3.51
CA ASN A 31 3.62 4.76 3.05
C ASN A 31 3.94 5.72 4.20
N ARG A 32 3.21 5.62 5.33
CA ARG A 32 3.45 6.47 6.50
C ARG A 32 4.87 6.30 7.05
N ALA A 33 5.35 5.06 7.13
CA ALA A 33 6.69 4.77 7.62
C ALA A 33 7.78 5.32 6.70
N GLN A 34 7.60 5.30 5.38
CA GLN A 34 8.53 5.95 4.46
C GLN A 34 8.53 7.46 4.57
N GLN A 35 7.37 8.08 4.77
CA GLN A 35 7.29 9.53 4.98
C GLN A 35 8.08 9.93 6.25
N ALA A 36 7.90 9.19 7.35
CA ALA A 36 8.68 9.40 8.57
C ALA A 36 10.18 9.13 8.35
N TYR A 37 10.53 8.01 7.73
CA TYR A 37 11.92 7.65 7.47
C TYR A 37 12.62 8.67 6.56
N GLN A 38 11.93 9.19 5.53
CA GLN A 38 12.44 10.25 4.65
C GLN A 38 12.65 11.55 5.42
N LEU A 39 11.75 11.91 6.34
CA LEU A 39 11.88 13.10 7.19
C LEU A 39 13.10 12.99 8.11
N GLU A 40 13.36 11.80 8.66
CA GLU A 40 14.47 11.55 9.60
C GLU A 40 15.83 11.38 8.91
N ASN A 41 15.86 10.75 7.73
CA ASN A 41 17.10 10.27 7.10
C ASN A 41 17.40 10.94 5.75
N ASN A 42 16.54 11.86 5.31
CA ASN A 42 16.60 12.51 4.00
C ASN A 42 16.77 11.52 2.81
N SER A 43 16.29 10.29 2.97
CA SER A 43 16.35 9.21 1.98
C SER A 43 15.26 8.17 2.26
N PHE A 44 14.79 7.47 1.24
CA PHE A 44 13.79 6.42 1.42
C PHE A 44 14.45 5.11 1.85
N ALA A 45 13.77 4.38 2.73
CA ALA A 45 14.19 3.04 3.12
C ALA A 45 14.01 2.06 1.94
N ASN A 46 15.02 1.23 1.70
CA ASN A 46 15.03 0.24 0.63
C ASN A 46 14.63 -1.17 1.07
N SER A 47 14.28 -1.37 2.35
CA SER A 47 13.90 -2.67 2.90
C SER A 47 12.86 -2.52 4.01
N LEU A 48 12.02 -3.55 4.21
CA LEU A 48 11.03 -3.56 5.30
C LEU A 48 11.68 -3.51 6.69
N GLY A 49 12.87 -4.12 6.85
CA GLY A 49 13.59 -4.13 8.11
C GLY A 49 13.96 -2.73 8.60
N LYS A 50 14.33 -1.83 7.68
CA LYS A 50 14.63 -0.42 8.00
C LYS A 50 13.40 0.37 8.44
N LEU A 51 12.21 -0.02 7.98
CA LEU A 51 10.97 0.65 8.37
C LEU A 51 10.47 0.24 9.76
N MET A 52 10.92 -0.92 10.29
CA MET A 52 10.53 -1.43 11.62
C MET A 52 9.00 -1.51 11.87
N VAL A 53 8.22 -1.69 10.81
CA VAL A 53 6.73 -1.65 10.86
C VAL A 53 6.04 -2.96 11.27
N GLY A 54 6.79 -4.00 11.61
CA GLY A 54 6.23 -5.31 11.99
C GLY A 54 5.51 -6.08 10.86
N ILE A 55 5.66 -5.64 9.61
CA ILE A 55 5.04 -6.30 8.45
C ILE A 55 5.93 -7.44 7.95
N SER A 56 5.35 -8.63 7.84
CA SER A 56 6.01 -9.78 7.23
C SER A 56 6.12 -9.61 5.70
N PRO A 57 7.30 -9.84 5.09
CA PRO A 57 7.47 -9.71 3.62
C PRO A 57 6.66 -10.76 2.83
N LYS A 58 6.26 -11.86 3.47
CA LYS A 58 5.48 -12.93 2.87
C LYS A 58 4.46 -13.43 3.89
N THR A 59 3.17 -13.21 3.62
CA THR A 59 2.07 -13.77 4.43
C THR A 59 1.38 -14.91 3.69
N LYS A 60 0.26 -15.42 4.18
CA LYS A 60 -0.58 -16.37 3.43
C LYS A 60 -1.24 -15.73 2.21
N ASN A 61 -1.47 -14.42 2.23
CA ASN A 61 -2.32 -13.73 1.26
C ASN A 61 -1.53 -12.84 0.30
N HIS A 62 -0.46 -12.18 0.79
CA HIS A 62 0.29 -11.20 0.00
C HIS A 62 1.80 -11.42 0.08
N LYS A 63 2.50 -11.03 -0.99
CA LYS A 63 3.97 -10.83 -1.00
C LYS A 63 4.23 -9.34 -1.06
N THR A 64 5.02 -8.85 -0.12
CA THR A 64 5.30 -7.42 0.04
C THR A 64 6.75 -7.11 -0.31
N SER A 65 6.99 -6.06 -1.08
CA SER A 65 8.36 -5.54 -1.28
C SER A 65 8.41 -4.04 -1.55
N ILE A 66 9.64 -3.53 -1.53
CA ILE A 66 10.00 -2.13 -1.73
C ILE A 66 10.89 -2.02 -2.97
N SER A 67 10.70 -0.98 -3.77
CA SER A 67 11.65 -0.60 -4.82
C SER A 67 11.85 0.91 -4.82
N LEU A 68 13.11 1.35 -4.90
CA LEU A 68 13.45 2.76 -4.98
C LEU A 68 13.23 3.32 -6.39
N GLY A 69 12.89 4.59 -6.47
CA GLY A 69 13.04 5.46 -7.63
C GLY A 69 13.90 6.67 -7.27
N GLU A 70 14.09 7.59 -8.22
CA GLU A 70 14.97 8.76 -8.02
C GLU A 70 14.42 9.73 -6.96
N LYS A 71 13.14 10.11 -7.08
CA LYS A 71 12.44 11.00 -6.14
C LYS A 71 11.21 10.33 -5.54
N ALA A 72 11.25 9.01 -5.43
CA ALA A 72 10.11 8.22 -4.99
C ALA A 72 10.55 6.89 -4.41
N VAL A 73 9.66 6.28 -3.65
CA VAL A 73 9.73 4.88 -3.27
C VAL A 73 8.40 4.21 -3.54
N PHE A 74 8.46 2.98 -4.02
CA PHE A 74 7.29 2.18 -4.36
C PHE A 74 7.19 0.98 -3.42
N HIS A 75 5.97 0.64 -3.07
CA HIS A 75 5.61 -0.53 -2.29
C HIS A 75 4.60 -1.34 -3.07
N HIS A 76 4.65 -2.65 -2.92
CA HIS A 76 3.66 -3.53 -3.53
C HIS A 76 3.26 -4.62 -2.56
N ALA A 77 1.96 -4.90 -2.51
CA ALA A 77 1.36 -6.05 -1.85
C ALA A 77 0.71 -6.89 -2.94
N LEU A 78 1.45 -7.89 -3.42
CA LEU A 78 1.05 -8.81 -4.47
C LEU A 78 0.16 -9.91 -3.91
N ALA A 79 -1.09 -9.97 -4.36
CA ALA A 79 -1.98 -11.08 -4.02
C ALA A 79 -1.41 -12.44 -4.47
N LYS A 80 -1.58 -13.47 -3.63
CA LYS A 80 -1.18 -14.86 -3.92
C LYS A 80 -2.34 -15.76 -4.35
N LYS A 81 -3.55 -15.22 -4.38
CA LYS A 81 -4.79 -15.95 -4.71
C LYS A 81 -5.61 -15.08 -5.65
N ASP A 82 -6.16 -15.66 -6.71
CA ASP A 82 -6.84 -14.93 -7.81
C ASP A 82 -8.03 -14.07 -7.38
N LYS A 83 -8.64 -14.40 -6.24
CA LYS A 83 -9.79 -13.67 -5.68
C LYS A 83 -9.38 -12.62 -4.64
N LEU A 84 -8.09 -12.27 -4.54
CA LEU A 84 -7.59 -11.20 -3.68
C LEU A 84 -7.06 -10.07 -4.57
N LYS A 85 -7.26 -8.83 -4.13
CA LYS A 85 -6.71 -7.65 -4.81
C LYS A 85 -5.25 -7.47 -4.47
N SER A 86 -4.49 -6.98 -5.43
CA SER A 86 -3.15 -6.47 -5.18
C SER A 86 -3.21 -4.97 -4.91
N TYR A 87 -2.19 -4.44 -4.26
CA TYR A 87 -2.11 -3.03 -3.94
C TYR A 87 -0.71 -2.48 -4.26
N PHE A 88 -0.66 -1.30 -4.86
CA PHE A 88 0.55 -0.52 -5.05
C PHE A 88 0.52 0.71 -4.16
N GLY A 89 1.60 0.94 -3.45
CA GLY A 89 1.87 2.19 -2.74
C GLY A 89 2.99 2.94 -3.41
N ALA A 90 2.97 4.25 -3.31
CA ALA A 90 4.15 5.05 -3.58
C ALA A 90 4.18 6.28 -2.67
N VAL A 91 5.39 6.73 -2.35
CA VAL A 91 5.66 8.01 -1.72
C VAL A 91 6.60 8.78 -2.62
N PHE A 92 6.25 10.02 -2.96
CA PHE A 92 7.01 10.90 -3.84
C PHE A 92 7.50 12.12 -3.08
N LEU A 93 8.69 12.60 -3.45
CA LEU A 93 9.13 13.95 -3.11
C LEU A 93 8.48 14.94 -4.09
N VAL A 94 7.67 15.83 -3.54
CA VAL A 94 6.97 16.88 -4.29
C VAL A 94 7.50 18.25 -3.86
N PRO A 95 7.75 19.19 -4.78
CA PRO A 95 8.08 20.56 -4.41
C PRO A 95 6.95 21.20 -3.61
N ASP A 96 7.29 21.82 -2.50
CA ASP A 96 6.36 22.63 -1.73
C ASP A 96 6.03 23.91 -2.52
N LYS A 97 4.74 24.16 -2.76
CA LYS A 97 4.28 25.35 -3.48
C LYS A 97 4.37 26.63 -2.63
N SER A 98 4.43 26.49 -1.31
CA SER A 98 4.48 27.58 -0.34
C SER A 98 5.92 27.98 0.03
N PHE A 99 6.87 27.06 -0.08
CA PHE A 99 8.27 27.30 0.28
C PHE A 99 9.21 26.90 -0.86
N GLN A 100 9.85 27.89 -1.48
CA GLN A 100 10.84 27.66 -2.53
C GLN A 100 11.96 26.75 -2.01
N ASN A 101 12.35 25.75 -2.80
CA ASN A 101 13.36 24.73 -2.48
C ASN A 101 13.05 23.73 -1.34
N GLN A 102 11.83 23.72 -0.78
CA GLN A 102 11.44 22.66 0.15
C GLN A 102 10.74 21.52 -0.59
N LEU A 103 11.07 20.27 -0.22
CA LEU A 103 10.41 19.07 -0.73
C LEU A 103 9.53 18.48 0.38
N ASN A 104 8.27 18.23 0.08
CA ASN A 104 7.35 17.48 0.92
C ASN A 104 7.20 16.05 0.42
N THR A 105 6.59 15.19 1.22
CA THR A 105 6.25 13.83 0.80
C THR A 105 4.75 13.70 0.60
N GLU A 106 4.35 13.17 -0.56
CA GLU A 106 2.97 12.81 -0.83
C GLU A 106 2.87 11.32 -1.14
N ALA A 107 1.81 10.68 -0.66
CA ALA A 107 1.62 9.24 -0.74
C ALA A 107 0.36 8.86 -1.53
N ILE A 108 0.42 7.72 -2.21
CA ILE A 108 -0.71 7.15 -2.95
C ILE A 108 -0.84 5.65 -2.69
N ILE A 109 -2.07 5.15 -2.75
CA ILE A 109 -2.44 3.74 -2.75
C ILE A 109 -3.33 3.47 -3.96
N CYS A 110 -2.95 2.48 -4.75
CA CYS A 110 -3.63 2.04 -5.95
C CYS A 110 -4.08 0.59 -5.79
N GLU A 111 -5.36 0.33 -6.00
CA GLU A 111 -5.89 -1.03 -6.14
C GLU A 111 -5.71 -1.54 -7.56
N VAL A 112 -5.36 -2.82 -7.69
CA VAL A 112 -4.99 -3.46 -8.95
C VAL A 112 -5.49 -4.90 -9.00
N ASP A 113 -6.07 -5.27 -10.15
CA ASP A 113 -6.36 -6.66 -10.49
C ASP A 113 -5.07 -7.41 -10.80
N PHE A 114 -5.01 -8.67 -10.37
CA PHE A 114 -3.86 -9.55 -10.56
C PHE A 114 -3.71 -9.95 -12.05
N PRO A 115 -2.49 -10.03 -12.62
CA PRO A 115 -1.18 -9.70 -12.04
C PRO A 115 -0.71 -8.26 -12.33
N LEU A 116 0.19 -7.77 -11.47
CA LEU A 116 0.70 -6.39 -11.48
C LEU A 116 1.52 -6.03 -12.72
N THR A 117 1.08 -5.04 -13.50
CA THR A 117 1.85 -4.55 -14.66
C THR A 117 2.15 -3.04 -14.66
N LYS A 118 1.54 -2.22 -13.79
CA LYS A 118 1.68 -0.75 -13.89
C LYS A 118 1.93 -0.07 -12.53
N LYS A 119 3.05 0.64 -12.42
CA LYS A 119 3.45 1.43 -11.23
C LYS A 119 2.71 2.79 -11.20
N PRO A 120 2.46 3.38 -10.01
CA PRO A 120 2.02 4.76 -9.89
C PRO A 120 3.02 5.73 -10.53
N LYS A 121 2.54 6.86 -11.05
CA LYS A 121 3.35 7.87 -11.71
C LYS A 121 3.13 9.23 -11.07
N HIS A 122 4.18 10.04 -11.04
CA HIS A 122 4.09 11.46 -10.77
C HIS A 122 4.17 12.19 -12.12
N GLN A 123 3.06 12.79 -12.56
CA GLN A 123 2.98 13.54 -13.82
C GLN A 123 2.35 14.91 -13.55
N ASN A 124 3.01 15.97 -14.03
CA ASN A 124 2.52 17.35 -13.95
C ASN A 124 2.21 17.84 -12.52
N GLY A 125 2.98 17.37 -11.52
CA GLY A 125 2.76 17.75 -10.12
C GLY A 125 1.56 17.08 -9.46
N VAL A 126 1.03 16.02 -10.07
CA VAL A 126 -0.05 15.19 -9.51
C VAL A 126 0.41 13.74 -9.47
N ILE A 127 0.22 13.09 -8.33
CA ILE A 127 0.44 11.65 -8.20
C ILE A 127 -0.80 10.91 -8.69
N ALA A 128 -0.62 9.97 -9.61
CA ALA A 128 -1.69 9.19 -10.17
C ALA A 128 -1.35 7.69 -10.19
N CYS A 129 -2.40 6.88 -10.02
CA CYS A 129 -2.32 5.45 -10.23
C CYS A 129 -2.08 5.16 -11.72
N GLY A 130 -1.43 4.03 -12.03
CA GLY A 130 -1.18 3.62 -13.42
C GLY A 130 -2.49 3.40 -14.19
N ALA A 131 -2.45 3.41 -15.53
CA ALA A 131 -3.65 3.20 -16.34
C ALA A 131 -4.38 1.89 -15.97
N ASN A 132 -5.70 1.95 -15.78
CA ASN A 132 -6.58 0.86 -15.34
C ASN A 132 -6.38 0.41 -13.88
N THR A 133 -6.00 1.34 -13.00
CA THR A 133 -5.85 1.08 -11.56
C THR A 133 -6.55 2.18 -10.78
N ILE A 134 -7.13 1.85 -9.62
CA ILE A 134 -8.03 2.75 -8.88
C ILE A 134 -7.26 3.40 -7.72
N ASN A 135 -7.27 4.73 -7.65
CA ASN A 135 -6.75 5.45 -6.48
C ASN A 135 -7.73 5.28 -5.30
N ILE A 136 -7.22 4.74 -4.20
CA ILE A 136 -7.97 4.49 -2.96
C ILE A 136 -7.31 5.14 -1.74
N SER A 137 -6.48 6.15 -1.98
CA SER A 137 -5.87 6.99 -0.95
C SER A 137 -6.96 7.85 -0.32
N HIS A 138 -6.93 7.99 1.01
CA HIS A 138 -7.78 8.90 1.78
C HIS A 138 -6.92 9.98 2.41
#